data_AF-X0W4T4-F1
#
_entry.id   AF-X0W4T4-F1
#
_cell.length_a   1.000
_cell.length_b   1.000
_cell.length_c   1.000
_cell.angle_alpha   90.00
_cell.angle_beta   90.00
_cell.angle_gamma   90.00
#
_symmetry.space_group_name_H-M   'P 1'
#
loop_
_entity.id
_entity.type
_entity.pdbx_description
1 polymer ?
#
loop_
_entity_poly.entity_id
_entity_poly.type
_entity_poly.pdbx_seq_one_letter_code
_entity_poly.pdbx_strand_id
1 'polypeptide(L)' 'EVFENFPQKLRRVDEDVIMGDNSKVKEELGWQPTIPIETTLKEMFNYWLDYYSRETLVKL' A
#
# COMPACT_ATOMS: atom_id res chain seq x y z
N GLU A 1 18.62 -2.00 4.44
CA GLU A 1 19.15 -2.84 3.35
C GLU A 1 17.99 -3.25 2.46
N VAL A 2 18.14 -3.13 1.13
CA VAL A 2 17.18 -3.70 0.19
C VAL A 2 17.54 -5.18 0.06
N PHE A 3 16.73 -6.06 0.65
CA PHE A 3 16.93 -7.49 0.50
C PHE A 3 16.48 -7.93 -0.89
N GLU A 4 17.35 -8.61 -1.62
CA GLU A 4 17.01 -9.21 -2.92
C GLU A 4 15.91 -10.27 -2.76
N ASN A 5 14.99 -10.30 -3.72
CA ASN A 5 13.93 -11.30 -3.78
C ASN A 5 14.51 -12.65 -4.21
N PHE A 6 14.93 -13.45 -3.23
CA PHE A 6 15.37 -14.82 -3.49
C PHE A 6 14.23 -15.68 -4.07
N PRO A 7 14.49 -16.55 -5.07
CA PRO A 7 13.45 -17.34 -5.74
C PRO A 7 12.56 -18.14 -4.78
N GLN A 8 13.11 -18.67 -3.68
CA GLN A 8 12.36 -19.42 -2.66
C GLN A 8 11.36 -18.58 -1.84
N LYS A 9 11.42 -17.25 -1.92
CA LYS A 9 10.50 -16.33 -1.25
C LYS A 9 9.39 -15.84 -2.18
N LEU A 10 9.47 -16.14 -3.47
CA LEU A 10 8.42 -15.80 -4.44
C LEU A 10 7.29 -16.81 -4.31
N ARG A 11 6.05 -16.34 -4.54
CA ARG A 11 4.92 -17.25 -4.67
C ARG A 11 5.14 -18.14 -5.89
N ARG A 12 4.73 -19.41 -5.79
CA ARG A 12 4.85 -20.37 -6.90
C ARG A 12 4.01 -19.95 -8.12
N VAL A 13 2.93 -19.22 -7.88
CA VAL A 13 2.02 -18.63 -8.87
C VAL A 13 1.60 -17.27 -8.33
N ASP A 14 1.51 -16.27 -9.20
CA ASP A 14 0.97 -14.94 -8.87
C ASP A 14 -0.09 -14.57 -9.92
N GLU A 15 -0.97 -13.64 -9.55
CA GLU A 15 -1.98 -13.11 -10.46
C GLU A 15 -1.46 -11.84 -11.13
N ASP A 16 -1.45 -11.79 -12.46
CA ASP A 16 -0.95 -10.63 -13.21
C ASP A 16 -1.77 -9.36 -12.92
N VAL A 17 -3.09 -9.52 -12.75
CA VAL A 17 -4.03 -8.42 -12.47
C VAL A 17 -5.11 -8.91 -11.52
N ILE A 18 -5.34 -8.15 -10.45
CA ILE A 18 -6.49 -8.33 -9.55
C ILE A 18 -7.36 -7.07 -9.65
N MET A 19 -8.53 -7.19 -10.28
CA MET A 19 -9.47 -6.09 -10.46
C MET A 19 -10.84 -6.49 -9.90
N GLY A 20 -11.26 -5.83 -8.82
CA GLY A 20 -12.57 -6.04 -8.21
C GLY A 20 -13.65 -5.14 -8.82
N ASP A 21 -14.85 -5.69 -9.03
CA ASP A 21 -16.05 -4.91 -9.36
C ASP A 21 -16.73 -4.45 -8.06
N ASN A 22 -16.87 -3.13 -7.91
CA ASN A 22 -17.52 -2.50 -6.76
C ASN A 22 -18.87 -1.86 -7.09
N SER A 23 -19.50 -2.24 -8.22
CA SER A 23 -20.80 -1.67 -8.65
C SER A 23 -21.89 -1.91 -7.60
N LYS A 24 -21.96 -3.11 -7.01
CA LYS A 24 -22.98 -3.43 -5.99
C LYS A 24 -22.96 -2.50 -4.77
N VAL A 25 -21.78 -2.25 -4.18
CA VAL A 25 -21.66 -1.41 -2.99
C VAL A 25 -21.90 0.08 -3.31
N LYS A 26 -21.55 0.52 -4.52
CA LYS A 26 -21.88 1.85 -5.01
C LYS A 26 -23.39 2.04 -5.17
N GLU A 27 -24.06 1.07 -5.79
CA GLU A 27 -25.50 1.13 -6.07
C GLU A 27 -26.35 0.98 -4.81
N GLU A 28 -26.07 -0.02 -3.98
CA GLU A 28 -26.92 -0.35 -2.83
C GLU A 28 -26.66 0.57 -1.63
N LEU A 29 -25.42 1.03 -1.44
CA LEU A 29 -25.03 1.78 -0.25
C LEU A 29 -24.59 3.22 -0.54
N GLY A 30 -24.55 3.64 -1.81
CA GLY A 30 -24.01 4.95 -2.20
C GLY A 30 -22.52 5.11 -1.88
N TRP A 31 -21.82 4.01 -1.59
CA TRP A 31 -20.44 4.05 -1.16
C TRP A 31 -19.52 4.37 -2.35
N GLN A 32 -18.55 5.25 -2.13
CA GLN A 32 -17.49 5.54 -3.09
C GLN A 32 -16.18 5.86 -2.36
N PRO A 33 -15.02 5.51 -2.95
CA PRO A 33 -13.74 5.94 -2.39
C PRO A 33 -13.65 7.46 -2.46
N THR A 34 -13.48 8.09 -1.30
CA THR A 34 -13.33 9.55 -1.19
C THR A 34 -11.88 10.00 -1.19
N ILE A 35 -10.94 9.08 -0.97
CA ILE A 35 -9.50 9.32 -0.98
C ILE A 35 -8.93 8.75 -2.28
N PRO A 36 -8.36 9.59 -3.17
CA PRO A 36 -7.64 9.12 -4.35
C PRO A 36 -6.46 8.22 -3.99
N ILE A 37 -6.16 7.23 -4.83
CA ILE A 37 -5.07 6.28 -4.56
C ILE A 37 -3.71 6.99 -4.43
N GLU A 38 -3.48 8.04 -5.21
CA GLU A 38 -2.28 8.87 -5.17
C GLU A 38 -2.09 9.52 -3.79
N THR A 39 -3.19 9.98 -3.18
CA THR A 39 -3.18 10.54 -1.83
C THR A 39 -2.83 9.47 -0.80
N THR A 40 -3.49 8.30 -0.85
CA THR A 40 -3.21 7.19 0.06
C THR A 40 -1.75 6.76 0.00
N LEU A 41 -1.19 6.62 -1.20
CA LEU A 41 0.21 6.23 -1.40
C LEU A 41 1.18 7.28 -0.87
N LYS A 42 0.93 8.57 -1.14
CA LYS A 42 1.77 9.68 -0.67
C LYS A 42 1.76 9.80 0.85
N GLU A 43 0.59 9.70 1.47
CA GLU A 43 0.44 9.78 2.93
C GLU A 43 1.14 8.62 3.63
N MET A 44 0.98 7.40 3.11
CA MET A 44 1.69 6.22 3.63
C MET A 44 3.21 6.38 3.50
N PHE A 45 3.70 6.85 2.35
CA PHE A 45 5.13 7.09 2.14
C PHE A 45 5.69 8.13 3.13
N ASN A 46 4.99 9.26 3.26
CA ASN A 46 5.39 10.33 4.18
C ASN A 46 5.40 9.86 5.64
N TYR A 47 4.39 9.07 6.05
CA TYR A 47 4.33 8.50 7.39
C TYR A 47 5.59 7.69 7.71
N TRP A 48 6.03 6.82 6.80
CA TRP A 48 7.22 6.00 7.02
C TRP A 48 8.51 6.80 7.02
N LEU A 49 8.65 7.78 6.12
CA LEU A 49 9.80 8.69 6.14
C LEU A 49 9.92 9.40 7.48
N ASP A 50 8.79 9.90 7.99
CA ASP A 50 8.72 10.63 9.25
C ASP A 50 8.97 9.71 10.46
N TYR A 51 8.43 8.48 10.44
CA TYR A 51 8.71 7.44 11.43
C TYR A 51 10.22 7.15 11.55
N TYR A 52 10.90 6.89 10.44
CA TYR A 52 12.33 6.59 10.46
C TYR A 52 13.21 7.80 10.75
N SER A 53 12.79 9.00 10.35
CA SER A 53 13.50 10.25 10.69
C SER A 53 13.51 10.46 12.21
N ARG A 54 12.37 10.23 12.88
CA ARG A 54 12.29 10.31 14.35
C ARG A 54 13.06 9.20 15.06
N GLU A 55 12.97 7.96 14.58
CA GLU A 55 13.79 6.83 15.10
C GLU A 55 15.30 7.12 15.03
N THR A 56 15.74 7.78 13.95
CA THR A 56 17.16 8.13 13.76
C THR A 56 17.58 9.26 14.70
N LEU A 57 16.70 10.21 14.99
CA LEU A 57 16.95 11.31 15.94
C LEU A 57 16.96 10.86 17.41
N VAL A 58 16.24 9.79 17.77
CA VAL A 58 16.20 9.24 19.14
C VAL A 58 17.41 8.35 19.46
N LYS A 59 18.12 7.87 18.43
CA LYS A 59 19.30 7.00 18.58
C LYS A 59 20.65 7.74 18.58
N LEU A 60 20.62 9.07 18.44
CA LEU A 60 21.76 9.98 18.61
C LEU A 60 21.68 10.68 19.98
#